data_AF-A0AAP2AHE1-F1
#
_entry.id   AF-A0AAP2AHE1-F1
#
_cell.length_a   1.000
_cell.length_b   1.000
_cell.length_c   1.000
_cell.angle_alpha   90.00
_cell.angle_beta   90.00
_cell.angle_gamma   90.00
#
_symmetry.space_group_name_H-M   'P 1'
#
loop_
_entity.id
_entity.type
_entity.pdbx_description
1 polymer ?
#
loop_
_entity_poly.entity_id
_entity_poly.type
_entity_poly.pdbx_seq_one_letter_code
_entity_poly.pdbx_strand_id
1 'polypeptide(L)'
;MNEGNVFPFNFHGDNLYIVEHNGEPYVAMKHVVEGMGLAWAAQRRRLMERFPGGVIKMITPINDMLQEMIFMSVRKLPGWLMTINAKKVRPEIRDKVLRYQQECDDALYDYWTKGIAINPRLKFRERLDAYERMHIIANRICRERRPAIKKLLETELIELASLLAVPVPELEHQKNTEPKTGDARIDGDAMYEFWDLYEMLENPMRPKLNHSPLNNQIAIEPFSFRDICERQKLDFPDINQLREELHDRSRYPFHGFEAVKSAITGEHLKCWVFTTE
;
A
#
# COMPACT_ATOMS: atom_id res chain seq x y z
N MET A 1 33.90 -0.24 -19.45
CA MET A 1 32.55 -0.75 -19.15
C MET A 1 32.48 -0.90 -17.65
N ASN A 2 31.50 -0.29 -16.98
CA ASN A 2 31.28 -0.62 -15.57
C ASN A 2 30.75 -2.05 -15.52
N GLU A 3 31.41 -2.93 -14.77
CA GLU A 3 31.08 -4.35 -14.55
C GLU A 3 29.73 -4.59 -13.83
N GLY A 4 28.86 -3.58 -13.75
CA GLY A 4 27.75 -3.52 -12.79
C GLY A 4 26.33 -3.70 -13.35
N ASN A 5 26.13 -4.05 -14.63
CA ASN A 5 24.78 -4.05 -15.23
C ASN A 5 24.24 -5.41 -15.69
N VAL A 6 24.74 -6.52 -15.13
CA VAL A 6 24.13 -7.85 -15.34
C VAL A 6 23.22 -8.16 -14.16
N PHE A 7 21.91 -8.05 -14.36
CA PHE A 7 20.92 -8.48 -13.38
C PHE A 7 20.59 -9.96 -13.57
N PRO A 8 20.62 -10.79 -12.51
CA PRO A 8 20.21 -12.19 -12.62
C PRO A 8 18.70 -12.29 -12.83
N PHE A 9 18.28 -12.54 -14.06
CA PHE A 9 16.93 -13.05 -14.32
C PHE A 9 16.99 -14.57 -14.38
N ASN A 10 16.46 -15.20 -13.33
CA ASN A 10 16.41 -16.64 -13.20
C ASN A 10 15.25 -17.20 -14.03
N PHE A 11 15.58 -17.74 -15.21
CA PHE A 11 14.64 -18.52 -16.01
C PHE A 11 14.78 -20.00 -15.67
N HIS A 12 14.18 -20.42 -14.56
CA HIS A 12 14.21 -21.81 -14.08
C HIS A 12 15.64 -22.41 -14.03
N GLY A 13 16.58 -21.67 -13.47
CA GLY A 13 17.98 -22.05 -13.32
C GLY A 13 18.92 -21.47 -14.39
N ASP A 14 18.39 -20.86 -15.45
CA ASP A 14 19.22 -20.20 -16.47
C ASP A 14 19.40 -18.72 -16.11
N ASN A 15 20.66 -18.27 -16.10
CA ASN A 15 21.00 -16.86 -15.96
C ASN A 15 21.00 -16.21 -17.34
N LEU A 16 20.10 -15.24 -17.54
CA LEU A 16 20.06 -14.48 -18.78
C LEU A 16 21.02 -13.30 -18.75
N TYR A 17 21.61 -12.98 -19.91
CA TYR A 17 22.43 -11.78 -20.06
C TYR A 17 21.52 -10.56 -20.28
N ILE A 18 21.42 -9.73 -19.25
CA ILE A 18 20.59 -8.53 -19.23
C ILE A 18 21.49 -7.29 -19.21
N VAL A 19 21.04 -6.25 -19.88
CA VAL A 19 21.60 -4.90 -19.84
C VAL A 19 20.49 -3.89 -19.57
N GLU A 20 20.80 -2.80 -18.87
CA GLU A 20 19.88 -1.68 -18.72
C GLU A 20 19.99 -0.74 -19.93
N HIS A 21 18.85 -0.29 -20.46
CA HIS A 21 18.77 0.73 -21.50
C HIS A 21 17.55 1.62 -21.25
N ASN A 22 17.78 2.94 -21.05
CA ASN A 22 16.76 3.93 -20.71
C ASN A 22 15.91 3.56 -19.49
N GLY A 23 16.53 3.04 -18.44
CA GLY A 23 15.83 2.65 -17.20
C GLY A 23 14.98 1.38 -17.32
N GLU A 24 15.01 0.68 -18.46
CA GLU A 24 14.36 -0.62 -18.61
C GLU A 24 15.39 -1.75 -18.83
N PRO A 25 15.14 -2.96 -18.33
CA PRO A 25 16.00 -4.12 -18.57
C PRO A 25 15.74 -4.74 -19.95
N TYR A 26 16.83 -5.08 -20.64
CA TYR A 26 16.85 -5.70 -21.96
C TYR A 26 17.67 -6.98 -21.96
N VAL A 27 17.17 -8.04 -22.58
CA VAL A 27 17.85 -9.34 -22.68
C VAL A 27 18.47 -9.56 -24.06
N ALA A 28 19.68 -10.10 -24.11
CA ALA A 28 20.35 -10.46 -25.35
C ALA A 28 19.71 -11.72 -25.98
N MET A 29 18.94 -11.53 -27.06
CA MET A 29 18.06 -12.60 -27.57
C MET A 29 18.78 -13.75 -28.26
N LYS A 30 19.96 -13.51 -28.85
CA LYS A 30 20.70 -14.57 -29.54
C LYS A 30 21.05 -15.73 -28.61
N HIS A 31 21.57 -15.42 -27.42
CA HIS A 31 21.92 -16.42 -26.41
C HIS A 31 20.71 -17.20 -25.92
N VAL A 32 19.58 -16.52 -25.70
CA VAL A 32 18.32 -17.17 -25.27
C VAL A 32 17.83 -18.14 -26.34
N VAL A 33 17.79 -17.70 -27.60
CA VAL A 33 17.29 -18.50 -28.73
C VAL A 33 18.16 -19.73 -28.96
N GLU A 34 19.48 -19.55 -29.00
CA GLU A 34 20.43 -20.66 -29.22
C GLU A 34 20.45 -21.62 -28.03
N GLY A 35 20.36 -21.10 -26.80
CA GLY A 35 20.24 -21.91 -25.58
C GLY A 35 19.00 -22.82 -25.60
N MET A 36 17.88 -22.36 -26.17
CA MET A 36 16.67 -23.18 -26.35
C MET A 36 16.75 -24.19 -27.51
N GLY A 37 17.85 -24.18 -28.27
CA GLY A 37 18.06 -25.00 -29.46
C GLY A 37 17.20 -24.58 -30.66
N LEU A 38 16.84 -23.30 -30.74
CA LEU A 38 16.10 -22.73 -31.86
C LEU A 38 17.07 -22.05 -32.85
N ALA A 39 16.71 -22.06 -34.13
CA ALA A 39 17.51 -21.39 -35.16
C ALA A 39 17.42 -19.87 -35.06
N TRP A 40 18.56 -19.21 -34.81
CA TRP A 40 18.64 -17.75 -34.63
C TRP A 40 18.06 -16.96 -35.81
N ALA A 41 18.43 -17.29 -37.05
CA ALA A 41 18.00 -16.55 -38.23
C ALA A 41 16.46 -16.46 -38.35
N ALA A 42 15.75 -17.56 -38.07
CA ALA A 42 14.30 -17.61 -38.12
C ALA A 42 13.66 -16.78 -36.99
N GLN A 43 14.22 -16.84 -35.78
CA GLN A 43 13.71 -16.08 -34.64
C GLN A 43 14.01 -14.60 -34.77
N ARG A 44 15.21 -14.22 -35.24
CA ARG A 44 15.58 -12.82 -35.53
C ARG A 44 14.55 -12.14 -36.43
N ARG A 45 14.14 -12.80 -37.51
CA ARG A 45 13.10 -12.28 -38.41
C ARG A 45 11.78 -12.05 -37.66
N ARG A 46 11.32 -13.05 -36.91
CA ARG A 46 10.08 -12.95 -36.10
C ARG A 46 10.13 -11.85 -35.05
N LEU A 47 11.27 -11.68 -34.40
CA LEU A 47 11.49 -10.63 -33.40
C LEU A 47 11.29 -9.25 -34.03
N MET A 48 11.91 -9.03 -35.20
CA MET A 48 11.80 -7.76 -35.93
C MET A 48 10.39 -7.51 -36.48
N GLU A 49 9.69 -8.55 -36.94
CA GLU A 49 8.33 -8.44 -37.50
C GLU A 49 7.26 -8.22 -36.43
N ARG A 50 7.34 -8.93 -35.30
CA ARG A 50 6.25 -9.00 -34.30
C ARG A 50 6.46 -8.07 -33.10
N PHE A 51 7.68 -7.61 -32.87
CA PHE A 51 8.03 -6.77 -31.71
C PHE A 51 8.80 -5.48 -32.10
N PRO A 52 8.30 -4.68 -33.06
CA PRO A 52 9.03 -3.51 -33.57
C PRO A 52 9.36 -2.46 -32.50
N GLY A 53 8.53 -2.30 -31.47
CA GLY A 53 8.78 -1.40 -30.34
C GLY A 53 9.38 -2.08 -29.10
N GLY A 54 9.74 -3.36 -29.19
CA GLY A 54 10.25 -4.15 -28.07
C GLY A 54 11.69 -4.62 -28.25
N VAL A 55 12.29 -4.32 -29.40
CA VAL A 55 13.59 -4.84 -29.82
C VAL A 55 14.50 -3.66 -30.18
N ILE A 56 15.73 -3.69 -29.67
CA ILE A 56 16.77 -2.71 -30.00
C ILE A 56 18.01 -3.41 -30.54
N LYS A 57 18.80 -2.66 -31.30
CA LYS A 57 20.12 -3.09 -31.75
C LYS A 57 21.17 -2.26 -31.04
N MET A 58 22.15 -2.92 -30.43
CA MET A 58 23.27 -2.26 -29.78
C MET A 58 24.58 -2.87 -30.24
N ILE A 59 25.58 -2.02 -30.46
CA ILE A 59 26.96 -2.45 -30.70
C ILE A 59 27.54 -2.84 -29.36
N THR A 60 27.85 -4.12 -29.18
CA THR A 60 28.39 -4.67 -27.94
C THR A 60 29.82 -5.17 -28.20
N PRO A 61 30.81 -4.75 -27.41
CA PRO A 61 32.14 -5.33 -27.46
C PRO A 61 32.10 -6.75 -26.86
N ILE A 62 32.42 -7.75 -27.67
CA ILE A 62 32.59 -9.15 -27.27
C ILE A 62 33.98 -9.57 -27.72
N ASN A 63 34.82 -10.01 -26.78
CA ASN A 63 36.21 -10.45 -27.04
C ASN A 63 36.98 -9.42 -27.89
N ASP A 64 36.95 -8.15 -27.48
CA ASP A 64 37.59 -7.01 -28.16
C ASP A 64 37.10 -6.70 -29.59
N MET A 65 36.01 -7.33 -30.04
CA MET A 65 35.35 -7.03 -31.30
C MET A 65 33.97 -6.43 -31.09
N LEU A 66 33.64 -5.40 -31.88
CA LEU A 66 32.31 -4.81 -31.89
C LEU A 66 31.34 -5.67 -32.70
N GLN A 67 30.30 -6.19 -32.06
CA GLN A 67 29.20 -6.91 -32.73
C GLN A 67 27.87 -6.19 -32.55
N GLU A 68 27.10 -6.08 -33.64
CA GLU A 68 25.68 -5.71 -33.55
C GLU A 68 24.90 -6.88 -32.94
N MET A 69 24.35 -6.65 -31.76
CA MET A 69 23.48 -7.60 -31.06
C MET A 69 22.06 -7.09 -30.99
N ILE A 70 21.12 -8.04 -30.95
CA ILE A 70 19.69 -7.79 -30.84
C ILE A 70 19.27 -8.06 -29.40
N PHE A 71 18.65 -7.06 -28.81
CA PHE A 71 18.13 -7.09 -27.45
C PHE A 71 16.62 -6.92 -27.45
N MET A 72 15.93 -7.52 -26.50
CA MET A 72 14.48 -7.37 -26.29
C MET A 72 14.21 -6.86 -24.88
N SER A 73 13.27 -5.92 -24.75
CA SER A 73 12.77 -5.50 -23.42
C SER A 73 12.23 -6.71 -22.68
N VAL A 74 12.63 -6.91 -21.42
CA VAL A 74 12.17 -8.06 -20.61
C VAL A 74 10.64 -8.10 -20.51
N ARG A 75 9.96 -6.93 -20.56
CA ARG A 75 8.49 -6.83 -20.61
C ARG A 75 7.87 -7.58 -21.80
N LYS A 76 8.57 -7.67 -22.92
CA LYS A 76 8.09 -8.32 -24.16
C LYS A 76 8.51 -9.79 -24.26
N LEU A 77 9.41 -10.25 -23.39
CA LEU A 77 9.93 -11.61 -23.38
C LEU A 77 8.82 -12.69 -23.19
N PRO A 78 7.83 -12.53 -22.29
CA PRO A 78 6.71 -13.47 -22.19
C PRO A 78 5.94 -13.59 -23.51
N GLY A 79 5.67 -12.46 -24.16
CA GLY A 79 4.98 -12.43 -25.46
C GLY A 79 5.73 -13.17 -26.56
N TRP A 80 7.07 -13.11 -26.57
CA TRP A 80 7.89 -13.92 -27.49
C TRP A 80 7.86 -15.41 -27.12
N LEU A 81 7.98 -15.75 -25.83
CA LEU A 81 7.96 -17.14 -25.35
C LEU A 81 6.65 -17.86 -25.73
N MET A 82 5.51 -17.17 -25.68
CA MET A 82 4.23 -17.72 -26.14
C MET A 82 4.18 -18.02 -27.65
N THR A 83 5.09 -17.48 -28.45
CA THR A 83 5.19 -17.80 -29.89
C THR A 83 5.98 -19.08 -30.19
N ILE A 84 6.65 -19.63 -29.18
CA ILE A 84 7.50 -20.80 -29.34
C ILE A 84 6.63 -22.05 -29.32
N ASN A 85 6.80 -22.88 -30.35
CA ASN A 85 6.20 -24.20 -30.37
C ASN A 85 7.10 -25.18 -29.61
N ALA A 86 6.65 -25.67 -28.46
CA ALA A 86 7.39 -26.61 -27.61
C ALA A 86 7.75 -27.95 -28.32
N LYS A 87 7.06 -28.32 -29.41
CA LYS A 87 7.44 -29.49 -30.22
C LYS A 87 8.69 -29.24 -31.07
N LYS A 88 9.07 -27.98 -31.30
CA LYS A 88 10.20 -27.55 -32.13
C LYS A 88 11.43 -27.12 -31.32
N VAL A 89 11.42 -27.26 -30.00
CA VAL A 89 12.61 -27.08 -29.14
C VAL A 89 13.27 -28.42 -28.84
N ARG A 90 14.51 -28.39 -28.31
CA ARG A 90 15.22 -29.60 -27.85
C ARG A 90 14.37 -30.35 -26.81
N PRO A 91 14.32 -31.69 -26.86
CA PRO A 91 13.50 -32.49 -25.94
C PRO A 91 13.72 -32.14 -24.46
N GLU A 92 14.98 -31.93 -24.06
CA GLU A 92 15.37 -31.61 -22.68
C GLU A 92 14.89 -30.24 -22.16
N ILE A 93 14.50 -29.32 -23.05
CA ILE A 93 14.05 -27.96 -22.69
C ILE A 93 12.52 -27.82 -22.84
N ARG A 94 11.86 -28.80 -23.49
CA ARG A 94 10.42 -28.75 -23.79
C ARG A 94 9.57 -28.50 -22.55
N ASP A 95 9.82 -29.24 -21.47
CA ASP A 95 9.05 -29.12 -20.23
C ASP A 95 9.25 -27.76 -19.56
N LYS A 96 10.46 -27.18 -19.70
CA LYS A 96 10.79 -25.84 -19.21
C LYS A 96 10.00 -24.76 -19.95
N VAL A 97 9.90 -24.89 -21.28
CA VAL A 97 9.11 -23.98 -22.12
C VAL A 97 7.63 -24.07 -21.77
N LEU A 98 7.08 -25.29 -21.67
CA LEU A 98 5.67 -25.49 -21.32
C LEU A 98 5.34 -24.93 -19.95
N ARG A 99 6.19 -25.19 -18.95
CA ARG A 99 6.02 -24.67 -17.59
C ARG A 99 5.97 -23.15 -17.57
N TYR A 100 6.87 -22.49 -18.30
CA TYR A 100 6.87 -21.04 -18.35
C TYR A 100 5.65 -20.48 -19.08
N GLN A 101 5.22 -21.12 -20.17
CA GLN A 101 4.00 -20.72 -20.89
C GLN A 101 2.76 -20.83 -19.98
N GLN A 102 2.63 -21.94 -19.25
CA GLN A 102 1.57 -22.14 -18.25
C GLN A 102 1.60 -21.07 -17.15
N GLU A 103 2.79 -20.73 -16.64
CA GLU A 103 2.92 -19.66 -15.65
C GLU A 103 2.50 -18.29 -16.19
N CYS A 104 2.75 -18.00 -17.47
CA CYS A 104 2.24 -16.78 -18.10
C CYS A 104 0.71 -16.80 -18.22
N ASP A 105 0.13 -17.94 -18.58
CA ASP A 105 -1.31 -18.13 -18.68
C ASP A 105 -1.97 -17.91 -17.31
N ASP A 106 -1.45 -18.54 -16.26
CA ASP A 106 -1.92 -18.40 -14.88
C ASP A 106 -1.80 -16.96 -14.38
N ALA A 107 -0.66 -16.30 -14.64
CA ALA A 107 -0.45 -14.91 -14.22
C ALA A 107 -1.43 -13.95 -14.92
N LEU A 108 -1.69 -14.14 -16.21
CA LEU A 108 -2.65 -13.31 -16.93
C LEU A 108 -4.09 -13.59 -16.48
N TYR A 109 -4.44 -14.86 -16.26
CA TYR A 109 -5.75 -15.25 -15.73
C TYR A 109 -6.01 -14.64 -14.36
N ASP A 110 -5.05 -14.77 -13.43
CA ASP A 110 -5.17 -14.24 -12.07
C ASP A 110 -5.28 -12.72 -12.07
N TYR A 111 -4.46 -12.03 -12.86
CA TYR A 111 -4.55 -10.59 -13.00
C TYR A 111 -5.95 -10.14 -13.48
N TRP A 112 -6.51 -10.78 -14.51
CA TRP A 112 -7.81 -10.38 -15.06
C TRP A 112 -9.02 -10.83 -14.23
N THR A 113 -8.94 -11.96 -13.53
CA THR A 113 -10.09 -12.51 -12.79
C THR A 113 -10.08 -12.16 -11.31
N LYS A 114 -8.90 -12.02 -10.70
CA LYS A 114 -8.72 -11.72 -9.27
C LYS A 114 -8.20 -10.30 -9.04
N GLY A 115 -7.81 -9.58 -10.10
CA GLY A 115 -7.25 -8.23 -10.03
C GLY A 115 -5.76 -8.18 -9.68
N ILE A 116 -5.14 -9.31 -9.32
CA ILE A 116 -3.74 -9.40 -8.91
C ILE A 116 -3.15 -10.76 -9.28
N ALA A 117 -1.88 -10.77 -9.73
CA ALA A 117 -1.11 -11.98 -9.99
C ALA A 117 0.13 -12.02 -9.08
N ILE A 118 0.34 -13.13 -8.38
CA ILE A 118 1.39 -13.28 -7.37
C ILE A 118 2.42 -14.32 -7.84
N ASN A 119 3.70 -13.94 -7.88
CA ASN A 119 4.79 -14.89 -8.13
C ASN A 119 5.27 -15.53 -6.81
N PRO A 120 5.04 -16.84 -6.59
CA PRO A 120 5.31 -17.50 -5.31
C PRO A 120 6.79 -17.75 -5.03
N ARG A 121 7.67 -17.57 -6.02
CA ARG A 121 9.12 -17.82 -5.90
C ARG A 121 9.90 -16.64 -5.33
N LEU A 122 9.29 -15.46 -5.36
CA LEU A 122 9.81 -14.31 -4.64
C LEU A 122 9.40 -14.54 -3.20
N LYS A 123 10.37 -14.55 -2.26
CA LYS A 123 10.19 -14.97 -0.87
C LYS A 123 8.86 -14.41 -0.33
N PHE A 124 7.86 -15.29 -0.30
CA PHE A 124 6.45 -14.92 -0.15
C PHE A 124 6.21 -14.16 1.13
N ARG A 125 6.93 -14.53 2.20
CA ARG A 125 6.84 -13.90 3.52
C ARG A 125 7.35 -12.46 3.49
N GLU A 126 8.55 -12.20 2.99
CA GLU A 126 9.13 -10.85 2.95
C GLU A 126 8.33 -9.88 2.07
N ARG A 127 7.75 -10.36 0.96
CA ARG A 127 6.86 -9.54 0.11
C ARG A 127 5.48 -9.33 0.71
N LEU A 128 4.86 -10.37 1.26
CA LEU A 128 3.57 -10.24 1.93
C LEU A 128 3.69 -9.32 3.14
N ASP A 129 4.72 -9.49 3.96
CA ASP A 129 5.03 -8.62 5.10
C ASP A 129 5.23 -7.17 4.64
N ALA A 130 5.91 -6.95 3.50
CA ALA A 130 6.08 -5.61 2.94
C ALA A 130 4.76 -5.01 2.39
N TYR A 131 3.89 -5.80 1.75
CA TYR A 131 2.56 -5.33 1.32
C TYR A 131 1.63 -5.05 2.50
N GLU A 132 1.62 -5.91 3.53
CA GLU A 132 0.89 -5.72 4.77
C GLU A 132 1.39 -4.46 5.49
N ARG A 133 2.71 -4.29 5.60
CA ARG A 133 3.33 -3.11 6.19
C ARG A 133 3.02 -1.85 5.39
N MET A 134 3.07 -1.91 4.06
CA MET A 134 2.70 -0.80 3.17
C MET A 134 1.23 -0.40 3.38
N HIS A 135 0.32 -1.36 3.51
CA HIS A 135 -1.10 -1.09 3.81
C HIS A 135 -1.31 -0.48 5.19
N ILE A 136 -0.63 -1.01 6.21
CA ILE A 136 -0.68 -0.47 7.59
C ILE A 136 -0.16 0.97 7.64
N ILE A 137 0.99 1.23 6.99
CA ILE A 137 1.59 2.58 6.94
C ILE A 137 0.70 3.54 6.17
N ALA A 138 0.17 3.14 5.00
CA ALA A 138 -0.75 3.96 4.22
C ALA A 138 -1.98 4.38 5.06
N ASN A 139 -2.63 3.43 5.72
CA ASN A 139 -3.77 3.70 6.61
C ASN A 139 -3.36 4.58 7.80
N ARG A 140 -2.16 4.35 8.35
CA ARG A 140 -1.64 5.15 9.46
C ARG A 140 -1.36 6.59 9.03
N ILE A 141 -0.76 6.83 7.86
CA ILE A 141 -0.52 8.17 7.32
C ILE A 141 -1.82 8.94 7.16
N CYS A 142 -2.88 8.28 6.68
CA CYS A 142 -4.20 8.89 6.55
C CYS A 142 -4.80 9.32 7.90
N ARG A 143 -4.38 8.70 9.01
CA ARG A 143 -4.87 8.98 10.37
C ARG A 143 -3.86 9.74 11.24
N GLU A 144 -2.60 9.87 10.79
CA GLU A 144 -1.49 10.44 11.55
C GLU A 144 -1.52 11.96 11.50
N ARG A 145 -1.63 12.58 12.68
CA ARG A 145 -1.85 14.02 12.85
C ARG A 145 -0.56 14.76 13.14
N ARG A 146 0.47 14.07 13.65
CA ARG A 146 1.76 14.68 13.98
C ARG A 146 2.60 14.80 12.71
N PRO A 147 2.94 16.01 12.24
CA PRO A 147 3.63 16.19 10.96
C PRO A 147 5.00 15.51 10.92
N ALA A 148 5.69 15.44 12.06
CA ALA A 148 6.97 14.74 12.18
C ALA A 148 6.83 13.22 11.97
N ILE A 149 5.81 12.59 12.56
CA ILE A 149 5.57 11.14 12.43
C ILE A 149 5.01 10.82 11.05
N LYS A 150 4.10 11.66 10.53
CA LYS A 150 3.57 11.54 9.17
C LYS A 150 4.69 11.52 8.13
N LYS A 151 5.65 12.45 8.24
CA LYS A 151 6.82 12.51 7.35
C LYS A 151 7.72 11.26 7.44
N LEU A 152 7.89 10.70 8.63
CA LEU A 152 8.64 9.44 8.82
C LEU A 152 7.91 8.26 8.16
N LEU A 153 6.60 8.17 8.35
CA LEU A 153 5.76 7.12 7.74
C LEU A 153 5.70 7.25 6.21
N GLU A 154 5.63 8.48 5.68
CA GLU A 154 5.71 8.74 4.23
C GLU A 154 7.06 8.29 3.66
N THR A 155 8.15 8.51 4.40
CA THR A 155 9.49 8.04 4.01
C THR A 155 9.54 6.51 3.99
N GLU A 156 9.03 5.85 5.03
CA GLU A 156 8.95 4.38 5.11
C GLU A 156 8.06 3.80 3.99
N LEU A 157 6.96 4.48 3.63
CA LEU A 157 6.08 4.09 2.53
C LEU A 157 6.80 4.13 1.18
N ILE A 158 7.60 5.18 0.93
CA ILE A 158 8.38 5.34 -0.31
C ILE A 158 9.44 4.24 -0.43
N GLU A 159 10.13 3.93 0.67
CA GLU A 159 11.13 2.86 0.71
C GLU A 159 10.51 1.48 0.43
N LEU A 160 9.36 1.18 1.03
CA LEU A 160 8.63 -0.08 0.80
C LEU A 160 8.08 -0.19 -0.62
N ALA A 161 7.52 0.90 -1.17
CA ALA A 161 7.06 0.92 -2.56
C ALA A 161 8.21 0.69 -3.55
N SER A 162 9.37 1.29 -3.27
CA SER A 162 10.61 1.09 -4.05
C SER A 162 11.10 -0.36 -3.97
N LEU A 163 11.11 -0.97 -2.78
CA LEU A 163 11.48 -2.37 -2.57
C LEU A 163 10.55 -3.35 -3.30
N LEU A 164 9.25 -3.04 -3.33
CA LEU A 164 8.24 -3.84 -4.00
C LEU A 164 8.16 -3.58 -5.52
N ALA A 165 8.91 -2.58 -6.02
CA ALA A 165 8.84 -2.10 -7.40
C ALA A 165 7.41 -1.75 -7.85
N VAL A 166 6.64 -1.15 -6.94
CA VAL A 166 5.28 -0.65 -7.18
C VAL A 166 5.27 0.89 -7.08
N PRO A 167 4.36 1.57 -7.79
CA PRO A 167 4.20 3.01 -7.58
C PRO A 167 3.80 3.29 -6.13
N VAL A 168 4.30 4.39 -5.57
CA VAL A 168 3.85 4.88 -4.26
C VAL A 168 2.33 5.08 -4.34
N PRO A 169 1.54 4.47 -3.44
CA PRO A 169 0.10 4.63 -3.46
C PRO A 169 -0.29 6.10 -3.38
N GLU A 170 -1.19 6.55 -4.26
CA GLU A 170 -1.83 7.84 -4.12
C GLU A 170 -2.72 7.79 -2.88
N LEU A 171 -2.20 8.32 -1.77
CA LEU A 171 -3.01 8.53 -0.59
C LEU A 171 -3.92 9.72 -0.89
N GLU A 172 -5.23 9.54 -0.71
CA GLU A 172 -6.13 10.69 -0.62
C GLU A 172 -5.58 11.59 0.48
N HIS A 173 -4.91 12.67 0.06
CA HIS A 173 -4.50 13.70 0.98
C HIS A 173 -5.82 14.27 1.49
N GLN A 174 -6.20 13.93 2.73
CA GLN A 174 -6.90 14.91 3.54
C GLN A 174 -6.03 16.15 3.40
N LYS A 175 -6.50 17.12 2.59
CA LYS A 175 -5.77 18.33 2.27
C LYS A 175 -5.16 18.81 3.59
N ASN A 176 -3.87 19.15 3.60
CA ASN A 176 -3.23 19.85 4.71
C ASN A 176 -3.89 21.22 4.85
N THR A 177 -5.15 21.26 5.26
CA THR A 177 -5.82 22.40 5.83
C THR A 177 -5.40 22.40 7.29
N GLU A 178 -4.94 23.55 7.77
CA GLU A 178 -4.82 23.75 9.20
C GLU A 178 -6.15 23.36 9.86
N PRO A 179 -6.12 22.54 10.91
CA PRO A 179 -7.34 22.13 11.57
C PRO A 179 -8.02 23.36 12.18
N LYS A 180 -9.29 23.54 11.82
CA LYS A 180 -10.13 24.62 12.33
C LYS A 180 -10.77 24.19 13.64
N THR A 181 -11.26 25.13 14.45
CA THR A 181 -12.12 24.81 15.60
C THR A 181 -13.25 23.86 15.16
N GLY A 182 -13.53 22.83 15.96
CA GLY A 182 -14.47 21.76 15.62
C GLY A 182 -13.83 20.59 14.85
N ASP A 183 -12.54 20.65 14.53
CA ASP A 183 -11.83 19.57 13.84
C ASP A 183 -11.28 18.56 14.83
N ALA A 184 -11.64 17.30 14.64
CA ALA A 184 -11.13 16.17 15.41
C ALA A 184 -9.61 16.17 15.56
N ARG A 185 -8.86 16.65 14.56
CA ARG A 185 -7.39 16.70 14.53
C ARG A 185 -6.75 17.58 15.59
N ILE A 186 -7.53 18.42 16.27
CA ILE A 186 -7.06 19.27 17.37
C ILE A 186 -7.05 18.50 18.70
N ASP A 187 -7.93 17.50 18.84
CA ASP A 187 -8.00 16.69 20.06
C ASP A 187 -6.65 16.01 20.34
N GLY A 188 -6.19 16.08 21.60
CA GLY A 188 -5.11 15.23 22.10
C GLY A 188 -5.50 13.75 22.09
N ASP A 189 -4.54 12.86 22.29
CA ASP A 189 -4.77 11.41 22.18
C ASP A 189 -5.89 10.94 23.13
N ALA A 190 -5.92 11.45 24.38
CA ALA A 190 -6.92 11.06 25.37
C ALA A 190 -8.32 11.60 25.01
N MET A 191 -8.42 12.87 24.61
CA MET A 191 -9.70 13.45 24.17
C MET A 191 -10.23 12.80 22.90
N TYR A 192 -9.34 12.39 22.00
CA TYR A 192 -9.74 11.65 20.80
C TYR A 192 -10.37 10.30 21.16
N GLU A 193 -9.72 9.51 22.02
CA GLU A 193 -10.26 8.23 22.52
C GLU A 193 -11.58 8.42 23.27
N PHE A 194 -11.68 9.46 24.09
CA PHE A 194 -12.91 9.81 24.80
C PHE A 194 -14.09 10.05 23.84
N TRP A 195 -13.87 10.79 22.75
CA TRP A 195 -14.91 11.06 21.76
C TRP A 195 -15.27 9.83 20.93
N ASP A 196 -14.29 9.00 20.57
CA ASP A 196 -14.56 7.74 19.86
C ASP A 196 -15.42 6.80 20.72
N LEU A 197 -15.16 6.71 22.04
CA LEU A 197 -16.00 5.96 22.98
C LEU A 197 -17.42 6.54 23.07
N TYR A 198 -17.53 7.87 23.09
CA TYR A 198 -18.83 8.55 23.15
C TYR A 198 -19.65 8.26 21.90
N GLU A 199 -19.08 8.46 20.71
CA GLU A 199 -19.74 8.20 19.42
C GLU A 199 -20.14 6.73 19.27
N MET A 200 -19.34 5.80 19.81
CA MET A 200 -19.65 4.37 19.79
C MET A 200 -20.83 3.99 20.69
N LEU A 201 -20.92 4.60 21.88
CA LEU A 201 -21.87 4.20 22.92
C LEU A 201 -23.15 5.02 22.92
N GLU A 202 -23.11 6.24 22.39
CA GLU A 202 -24.22 7.16 22.36
C GLU A 202 -25.24 6.77 21.28
N ASN A 203 -26.52 6.97 21.58
CA ASN A 203 -27.61 6.79 20.64
C ASN A 203 -28.53 8.01 20.68
N PRO A 204 -28.62 8.81 19.60
CA PRO A 204 -29.46 10.01 19.56
C PRO A 204 -30.96 9.76 19.86
N MET A 205 -31.47 8.57 19.57
CA MET A 205 -32.87 8.20 19.83
C MET A 205 -33.10 7.72 21.27
N ARG A 206 -32.04 7.27 21.96
CA ARG A 206 -32.09 6.82 23.33
C ARG A 206 -30.78 7.18 24.06
N PRO A 207 -30.65 8.45 24.47
CA PRO A 207 -29.41 8.96 25.02
C PRO A 207 -28.95 8.17 26.25
N LYS A 208 -27.65 7.90 26.32
CA LYS A 208 -27.01 7.21 27.46
C LYS A 208 -25.93 8.03 28.13
N LEU A 209 -25.28 8.95 27.41
CA LEU A 209 -24.14 9.74 27.89
C LEU A 209 -24.41 11.23 27.82
N ASN A 210 -25.15 11.70 26.81
CA ASN A 210 -25.52 13.09 26.64
C ASN A 210 -26.72 13.42 27.52
N HIS A 211 -26.43 14.06 28.64
CA HIS A 211 -27.42 14.55 29.58
C HIS A 211 -28.05 15.88 29.11
N SER A 212 -27.55 16.52 28.04
CA SER A 212 -28.10 17.80 27.58
C SER A 212 -29.45 17.59 26.88
N PRO A 213 -30.46 18.41 27.19
CA PRO A 213 -31.71 18.44 26.43
C PRO A 213 -31.62 19.31 25.16
N LEU A 214 -30.50 20.00 24.94
CA LEU A 214 -30.31 20.93 23.83
C LEU A 214 -29.62 20.24 22.65
N ASN A 215 -30.12 20.48 21.43
CA ASN A 215 -29.60 19.84 20.22
C ASN A 215 -28.20 20.35 19.80
N ASN A 216 -27.79 21.51 20.30
CA ASN A 216 -26.51 22.14 19.97
C ASN A 216 -25.44 21.96 21.07
N GLN A 217 -25.69 21.04 22.01
CA GLN A 217 -24.87 20.86 23.17
C GLN A 217 -24.73 19.38 23.53
N ILE A 218 -23.54 19.01 23.98
CA ILE A 218 -23.26 17.72 24.60
C ILE A 218 -22.92 17.99 26.07
N ALA A 219 -23.63 17.34 26.99
CA ALA A 219 -23.32 17.41 28.42
C ALA A 219 -23.02 16.01 28.95
N ILE A 220 -21.77 15.73 29.29
CA ILE A 220 -21.31 14.43 29.75
C ILE A 220 -20.93 14.50 31.22
N GLU A 221 -21.47 13.59 32.02
CA GLU A 221 -21.00 13.36 33.38
C GLU A 221 -19.87 12.30 33.30
N PRO A 222 -18.61 12.65 33.56
CA PRO A 222 -17.47 11.82 33.17
C PRO A 222 -17.33 10.53 33.99
N PHE A 223 -17.82 10.50 35.23
CA PHE A 223 -17.70 9.32 36.09
C PHE A 223 -18.69 8.22 35.70
N SER A 224 -19.94 8.59 35.43
CA SER A 224 -20.96 7.67 34.91
C SER A 224 -20.60 7.15 33.51
N PHE A 225 -19.96 7.98 32.67
CA PHE A 225 -19.43 7.53 31.40
C PHE A 225 -18.34 6.47 31.59
N ARG A 226 -17.39 6.72 32.50
CA ARG A 226 -16.38 5.71 32.88
C ARG A 226 -17.02 4.42 33.38
N ASP A 227 -18.00 4.49 34.28
CA ASP A 227 -18.71 3.31 34.79
C ASP A 227 -19.37 2.49 33.67
N ILE A 228 -19.92 3.15 32.65
CA ILE A 228 -20.52 2.50 31.48
C ILE A 228 -19.44 1.77 30.65
N CYS A 229 -18.28 2.39 30.46
CA CYS A 229 -17.14 1.76 29.78
C CYS A 229 -16.63 0.53 30.55
N GLU A 230 -16.44 0.64 31.87
CA GLU A 230 -15.97 -0.46 32.71
C GLU A 230 -16.91 -1.67 32.67
N ARG A 231 -18.23 -1.45 32.75
CA ARG A 231 -19.24 -2.51 32.63
C ARG A 231 -19.21 -3.23 31.28
N GLN A 232 -18.75 -2.54 30.24
CA GLN A 232 -18.61 -3.09 28.89
C GLN A 232 -17.19 -3.58 28.58
N LYS A 233 -16.29 -3.56 29.57
CA LYS A 233 -14.86 -3.93 29.43
C LYS A 233 -14.13 -3.08 28.38
N LEU A 234 -14.46 -1.80 28.34
CA LEU A 234 -13.79 -0.79 27.52
C LEU A 234 -12.86 0.03 28.42
N ASP A 235 -11.65 0.30 27.95
CA ASP A 235 -10.70 1.14 28.66
C ASP A 235 -11.12 2.61 28.51
N PHE A 236 -11.34 3.29 29.63
CA PHE A 236 -11.67 4.71 29.67
C PHE A 236 -10.39 5.54 29.89
N PRO A 237 -10.16 6.64 29.13
CA PRO A 237 -8.95 7.44 29.27
C PRO A 237 -8.74 8.02 30.68
N ASP A 238 -7.49 8.34 31.04
CA ASP A 238 -7.21 8.95 32.33
C ASP A 238 -7.90 10.32 32.46
N ILE A 239 -8.59 10.54 33.58
CA ILE A 239 -9.43 11.72 33.75
C ILE A 239 -8.62 13.00 33.97
N ASN A 240 -7.40 12.90 34.51
CA ASN A 240 -6.54 14.07 34.69
C ASN A 240 -5.97 14.48 33.34
N GLN A 241 -5.55 13.51 32.52
CA GLN A 241 -5.13 13.76 31.14
C GLN A 241 -6.24 14.40 30.32
N LEU A 242 -7.48 13.89 30.41
CA LEU A 242 -8.64 14.50 29.74
C LEU A 242 -8.83 15.96 30.16
N ARG A 243 -8.72 16.26 31.45
CA ARG A 243 -8.87 17.63 31.97
C ARG A 243 -7.80 18.59 31.44
N GLU A 244 -6.58 18.12 31.22
CA GLU A 244 -5.49 18.92 30.64
C GLU A 244 -5.72 19.19 29.15
N GLU A 245 -6.42 18.29 28.45
CA GLU A 245 -6.71 18.37 27.02
C GLU A 245 -8.04 19.07 26.69
N LEU A 246 -8.86 19.45 27.68
CA LEU A 246 -10.09 20.21 27.46
C LEU A 246 -9.80 21.64 26.97
N HIS A 247 -10.29 21.98 25.77
CA HIS A 247 -10.17 23.35 25.24
C HIS A 247 -11.31 23.70 24.26
N ASP A 248 -11.47 25.01 24.01
CA ASP A 248 -12.49 25.62 23.15
C ASP A 248 -12.24 25.42 21.63
N ARG A 249 -11.10 24.85 21.26
CA ARG A 249 -10.75 24.53 19.87
C ARG A 249 -10.98 23.08 19.43
N SER A 250 -11.43 22.19 20.30
CA SER A 250 -11.51 20.74 20.04
C SER A 250 -12.63 20.39 19.05
N ARG A 251 -12.78 19.09 18.72
CA ARG A 251 -13.89 18.58 17.88
C ARG A 251 -15.26 19.09 18.34
N TYR A 252 -15.45 19.10 19.65
CA TYR A 252 -16.59 19.71 20.31
C TYR A 252 -16.03 20.71 21.32
N PRO A 253 -16.02 22.01 21.00
CA PRO A 253 -15.46 23.04 21.88
C PRO A 253 -15.96 22.92 23.31
N PHE A 254 -15.03 22.85 24.26
CA PHE A 254 -15.38 22.81 25.67
C PHE A 254 -15.93 24.16 26.13
N HIS A 255 -17.17 24.16 26.63
CA HIS A 255 -17.84 25.35 27.15
C HIS A 255 -17.54 25.56 28.63
N GLY A 256 -17.59 24.49 29.43
CA GLY A 256 -17.37 24.58 30.87
C GLY A 256 -17.88 23.38 31.66
N PHE A 257 -17.76 23.49 32.98
CA PHE A 257 -18.26 22.50 33.94
C PHE A 257 -19.48 23.05 34.67
N GLU A 258 -20.66 22.52 34.34
CA GLU A 258 -21.94 23.11 34.74
C GLU A 258 -22.89 22.09 35.36
N ALA A 259 -23.87 22.58 36.11
CA ALA A 259 -24.97 21.75 36.61
C ALA A 259 -26.06 21.66 35.54
N VAL A 260 -26.21 20.49 34.93
CA VAL A 260 -27.19 20.21 33.87
C VAL A 260 -28.31 19.35 34.43
N LYS A 261 -29.57 19.71 34.18
CA LYS A 261 -30.71 18.83 34.46
C LYS A 261 -30.74 17.74 33.39
N SER A 262 -30.44 16.51 33.77
CA SER A 262 -30.26 15.42 32.85
C SER A 262 -31.54 15.05 32.11
N ALA A 263 -31.46 15.00 30.77
CA ALA A 263 -32.50 14.43 29.93
C ALA A 263 -32.68 12.90 30.12
N ILE A 264 -31.69 12.22 30.70
CA ILE A 264 -31.64 10.77 30.88
C ILE A 264 -32.24 10.36 32.23
N THR A 265 -31.77 10.99 33.33
CA THR A 265 -32.18 10.63 34.70
C THR A 265 -33.22 11.57 35.28
N GLY A 266 -33.35 12.80 34.75
CA GLY A 266 -34.18 13.86 35.31
C GLY A 266 -33.54 14.64 36.47
N GLU A 267 -32.39 14.19 36.98
CA GLU A 267 -31.66 14.79 38.11
C GLU A 267 -30.65 15.86 37.65
N HIS A 268 -30.22 16.72 38.57
CA HIS A 268 -29.13 17.66 38.28
C HIS A 268 -27.76 16.99 38.45
N LEU A 269 -27.00 16.94 37.37
CA LEU A 269 -25.66 16.37 37.32
C LEU A 269 -24.62 17.44 37.01
N LYS A 270 -23.40 17.25 37.48
CA LYS A 270 -22.27 18.12 37.17
C LYS A 270 -21.56 17.59 35.93
N CYS A 271 -21.79 18.22 34.79
CA CYS A 271 -21.33 17.74 33.49
C CYS A 271 -20.23 18.61 32.92
N TRP A 272 -19.34 17.99 32.15
CA TRP A 272 -18.57 18.68 31.12
C TRP A 272 -19.49 19.01 29.96
N VAL A 273 -19.52 20.27 29.59
CA VAL A 273 -20.43 20.81 28.57
C VAL A 273 -19.62 21.22 27.35
N PHE A 274 -20.08 20.80 26.19
CA PHE A 274 -19.44 21.02 24.89
C PHE A 274 -20.45 21.55 23.88
N THR A 275 -20.00 22.36 22.92
CA THR A 275 -20.84 22.83 21.81
C THR A 275 -20.67 21.95 20.58
N THR A 276 -21.74 21.81 19.79
CA THR A 276 -21.73 21.03 18.54
C THR A 276 -21.90 21.89 17.29
N GLU A 277 -21.79 23.22 17.44
CA GLU A 277 -21.86 24.23 16.37
C GLU A 277 -20.48 24.60 15.82
#